data_AF-A0AAN5CS57-F1
#
_entry.id   AF-A0AAN5CS57-F1
#
_cell.length_a   1.000
_cell.length_b   1.000
_cell.length_c   1.000
_cell.angle_alpha   90.00
_cell.angle_beta   90.00
_cell.angle_gamma   90.00
#
_symmetry.space_group_name_H-M   'P 1'
#
loop_
_entity.id
_entity.type
_entity.pdbx_description
1 polymer ?
#
loop_
_entity_poly.entity_id
_entity_poly.type
_entity_poly.pdbx_seq_one_letter_code
_entity_poly.pdbx_strand_id
1 'polypeptide(L)'
;IVLSLLSIASPQGISYDSFFCAFIGIQDSSEAMIGKYQKMIANTNNDTTLAAQQNRVRKFIIRNWRKLEQINVKSVIPVYVRGATNRLETRWRIVEFLENLLSKMKPIVDYVEYQEISASLWSMDQANKQNVLAYYDDWKKEAIDKISSANKRQEITELFEKEEKSEDFVAFGNNLLCWIPVRGFTGCF
;
A
#
# COMPACT_ATOMS: atom_id res chain seq x y z
N ILE A 1 -8.39 -25.95 -19.92
CA ILE A 1 -7.30 -25.70 -18.95
C ILE A 1 -7.87 -24.72 -17.93
N VAL A 2 -8.12 -25.18 -16.71
CA VAL A 2 -8.55 -24.31 -15.60
C VAL A 2 -7.34 -23.44 -15.27
N LEU A 3 -7.39 -22.18 -15.68
CA LEU A 3 -6.44 -21.14 -15.24
C LEU A 3 -6.65 -21.00 -13.74
N SER A 4 -5.83 -21.70 -12.96
CA SER A 4 -5.67 -21.42 -11.54
C SER A 4 -5.28 -19.95 -11.42
N LEU A 5 -6.19 -19.15 -10.86
CA LEU A 5 -5.93 -17.82 -10.31
C LEU A 5 -4.89 -17.98 -9.20
N LEU A 6 -3.63 -18.15 -9.60
CA LEU A 6 -2.51 -17.68 -8.81
C LEU A 6 -2.71 -16.17 -8.75
N SER A 7 -3.41 -15.71 -7.72
CA SER A 7 -3.24 -14.35 -7.23
C SER A 7 -1.76 -14.22 -6.92
N ILE A 8 -0.98 -13.82 -7.92
CA ILE A 8 0.38 -13.36 -7.72
C ILE A 8 0.17 -12.17 -6.80
N ALA A 9 0.38 -12.40 -5.51
CA ALA A 9 0.41 -11.35 -4.53
C ALA A 9 1.39 -10.31 -5.06
N SER A 10 0.83 -9.20 -5.52
CA SER A 10 1.60 -8.09 -5.99
C SER A 10 2.44 -7.60 -4.80
N PRO A 11 3.73 -7.32 -5.01
CA PRO A 11 4.54 -6.66 -4.00
C PRO A 11 3.75 -5.50 -3.39
N GLN A 12 3.63 -5.43 -2.05
CA GLN A 12 2.88 -4.34 -1.39
C GLN A 12 3.44 -2.93 -1.76
N GLY A 13 4.62 -2.89 -2.36
CA GLY A 13 5.23 -1.69 -2.91
C GLY A 13 5.58 -0.68 -1.83
N ILE A 14 5.83 -1.12 -0.60
CA ILE A 14 6.06 -0.21 0.52
C ILE A 14 7.35 0.57 0.24
N SER A 15 7.24 1.89 0.14
CA SER A 15 8.40 2.77 0.05
C SER A 15 9.16 2.79 1.37
N TYR A 16 10.48 2.92 1.28
CA TYR A 16 11.35 3.02 2.44
C TYR A 16 11.04 4.28 3.28
N ASP A 17 10.53 5.35 2.68
CA ASP A 17 10.23 6.60 3.37
C ASP A 17 8.74 6.75 3.72
N SER A 18 7.94 5.68 3.57
CA SER A 18 6.52 5.66 3.92
C SER A 18 6.27 5.81 5.42
N PHE A 19 5.04 6.14 5.81
CA PHE A 19 4.67 6.26 7.24
C PHE A 19 4.99 4.99 8.06
N PHE A 20 5.14 3.85 7.40
CA PHE A 20 5.58 2.60 8.03
C PHE A 20 6.95 2.71 8.71
N CYS A 21 7.90 3.48 8.17
CA CYS A 21 9.22 3.69 8.78
C CYS A 21 9.11 4.42 10.12
N ALA A 22 8.31 5.49 10.17
CA ALA A 22 8.09 6.27 11.39
C ALA A 22 7.37 5.43 12.44
N PHE A 23 6.38 4.63 12.03
CA PHE A 23 5.63 3.77 12.93
C PHE A 23 6.49 2.73 13.66
N ILE A 24 7.51 2.16 12.99
CA ILE A 24 8.39 1.18 13.62
C ILE A 24 9.62 1.83 14.28
N GLY A 25 9.66 3.17 14.38
CA GLY A 25 10.69 3.93 15.08
C GLY A 25 12.02 4.04 14.33
N ILE A 26 11.98 4.16 13.00
CA ILE A 26 13.17 4.38 12.15
C ILE A 26 13.48 5.86 11.96
N GLN A 27 12.48 6.73 12.11
CA GLN A 27 12.69 8.17 12.13
C GLN A 27 13.78 8.50 13.16
N ASP A 28 14.76 9.31 12.76
CA ASP A 28 15.92 9.74 13.57
C ASP A 28 16.91 8.63 14.00
N SER A 29 16.73 7.39 13.50
CA SER A 29 17.69 6.32 13.75
C SER A 29 19.02 6.53 13.03
N SER A 30 20.10 5.94 13.56
CA SER A 30 21.42 5.94 12.91
C SER A 30 21.38 5.42 11.46
N GLU A 31 22.29 5.89 10.59
CA GLU A 31 22.42 5.44 9.20
C GLU A 31 22.52 3.91 9.07
N ALA A 32 23.25 3.25 9.98
CA ALA A 32 23.38 1.81 10.01
C ALA A 32 22.03 1.09 10.26
N MET A 33 21.13 1.71 11.02
CA MET A 33 19.78 1.20 11.27
C MET A 33 18.85 1.48 10.09
N ILE A 34 18.97 2.65 9.45
CA ILE A 34 18.28 2.98 8.19
C ILE A 34 18.62 1.95 7.11
N GLY A 35 19.90 1.63 6.90
CA GLY A 35 20.31 0.62 5.90
C GLY A 35 19.76 -0.78 6.20
N LYS A 36 19.67 -1.18 7.48
CA LYS A 36 19.02 -2.44 7.88
C LYS A 36 17.53 -2.43 7.60
N TYR A 37 16.86 -1.30 7.83
CA TYR A 37 15.45 -1.13 7.56
C TYR A 37 15.15 -1.18 6.05
N GLN A 38 15.89 -0.45 5.22
CA GLN A 38 15.75 -0.49 3.76
C GLN A 38 15.91 -1.91 3.23
N LYS A 39 16.92 -2.65 3.70
CA LYS A 39 17.09 -4.07 3.36
C LYS A 39 15.91 -4.92 3.83
N MET A 40 15.34 -4.63 4.99
CA MET A 40 14.15 -5.34 5.48
C MET A 40 12.96 -5.10 4.56
N ILE A 41 12.65 -3.84 4.20
CA ILE A 41 11.55 -3.50 3.31
C ILE A 41 11.73 -4.08 1.91
N ALA A 42 12.94 -4.02 1.34
CA ALA A 42 13.23 -4.63 0.04
C ALA A 42 12.86 -6.13 0.04
N ASN A 43 13.23 -6.84 1.11
CA ASN A 43 12.87 -8.24 1.25
C ASN A 43 11.39 -8.46 1.57
N THR A 44 10.74 -7.56 2.29
CA THR A 44 9.29 -7.60 2.54
C THR A 44 8.52 -7.45 1.23
N ASN A 45 8.94 -6.52 0.36
CA ASN A 45 8.32 -6.35 -0.96
C ASN A 45 8.53 -7.56 -1.88
N ASN A 46 9.59 -8.35 -1.66
CA ASN A 46 9.83 -9.60 -2.39
C ASN A 46 9.09 -10.82 -1.81
N ASP A 47 8.53 -10.72 -0.61
CA ASP A 47 7.75 -11.81 -0.02
C ASP A 47 6.35 -11.85 -0.66
N THR A 48 5.98 -13.00 -1.21
CA THR A 48 4.70 -13.20 -1.94
C THR A 48 3.51 -13.57 -1.05
N THR A 49 3.67 -13.54 0.27
CA THR A 49 2.57 -13.82 1.21
C THR A 49 2.57 -12.84 2.36
N LEU A 50 1.38 -12.45 2.81
CA LEU A 50 1.22 -11.59 3.99
C LEU A 50 1.89 -12.20 5.22
N ALA A 51 1.78 -13.53 5.41
CA ALA A 51 2.41 -14.22 6.52
C ALA A 51 3.95 -14.11 6.52
N ALA A 52 4.58 -14.21 5.34
CA ALA A 52 6.03 -14.02 5.21
C ALA A 52 6.44 -12.57 5.52
N GLN A 53 5.72 -11.59 4.99
CA GLN A 53 5.93 -10.16 5.24
C GLN A 53 5.80 -9.83 6.74
N GLN A 54 4.73 -10.28 7.38
CA GLN A 54 4.49 -10.11 8.82
C GLN A 54 5.58 -10.76 9.67
N ASN A 55 6.00 -11.98 9.32
CA ASN A 55 7.09 -12.67 10.01
C ASN A 55 8.42 -11.92 9.88
N ARG A 56 8.70 -11.33 8.72
CA ARG A 56 9.92 -10.55 8.47
C ARG A 56 9.97 -9.30 9.34
N VAL A 57 8.90 -8.50 9.33
CA VAL A 57 8.79 -7.29 10.16
C VAL A 57 8.84 -7.65 11.65
N ARG A 58 8.13 -8.70 12.08
CA ARG A 58 8.21 -9.19 13.46
C ARG A 58 9.64 -9.53 13.89
N LYS A 59 10.37 -10.30 13.07
CA LYS A 59 11.78 -10.65 13.34
C LYS A 59 12.67 -9.42 13.38
N PHE A 60 12.43 -8.45 12.51
CA PHE A 60 13.17 -7.19 12.49
C PHE A 60 13.00 -6.41 13.80
N ILE A 61 11.75 -6.19 14.24
CA ILE A 61 11.45 -5.48 15.48
C ILE A 61 12.07 -6.19 16.68
N ILE A 62 11.84 -7.51 16.83
CA ILE A 62 12.36 -8.29 17.97
C ILE A 62 13.89 -8.27 18.04
N ARG A 63 14.59 -8.25 16.91
CA ARG A 63 16.06 -8.27 16.89
C ARG A 63 16.70 -6.90 17.08
N ASN A 64 15.99 -5.83 16.73
CA ASN A 64 16.57 -4.48 16.70
C ASN A 64 15.92 -3.50 17.67
N TRP A 65 14.92 -3.89 18.47
CA TRP A 65 14.11 -2.99 19.31
C TRP A 65 14.91 -1.96 20.12
N ARG A 66 16.05 -2.33 20.71
CA ARG A 66 16.90 -1.41 21.47
C ARG A 66 17.48 -0.23 20.66
N LYS A 67 17.46 -0.35 19.34
CA LYS A 67 17.96 0.63 18.37
C LYS A 67 16.83 1.33 17.61
N LEU A 68 15.57 1.04 17.97
CA LEU A 68 14.39 1.69 17.43
C LEU A 68 13.93 2.70 18.48
N GLU A 69 13.90 3.98 18.14
CA GLU A 69 13.77 5.06 19.14
C GLU A 69 12.48 4.98 19.95
N GLN A 70 11.41 4.46 19.34
CA GLN A 70 10.09 4.35 19.97
C GLN A 70 9.92 3.11 20.85
N ILE A 71 10.90 2.19 20.87
CA ILE A 71 10.84 0.93 21.61
C ILE A 71 11.90 0.93 22.71
N ASN A 72 11.66 1.70 23.76
CA ASN A 72 12.59 1.88 24.87
C ASN A 72 12.51 0.78 25.96
N VAL A 73 11.43 -0.01 25.99
CA VAL A 73 11.24 -1.11 26.95
C VAL A 73 10.76 -2.40 26.30
N LYS A 74 11.21 -3.55 26.82
CA LYS A 74 10.89 -4.86 26.23
C LYS A 74 9.38 -5.17 26.27
N SER A 75 8.66 -4.65 27.26
CA SER A 75 7.22 -4.88 27.43
C SER A 75 6.36 -4.28 26.31
N VAL A 76 6.84 -3.26 25.58
CA VAL A 76 6.08 -2.66 24.47
C VAL A 76 6.29 -3.36 23.13
N ILE A 77 7.28 -4.27 23.00
CA ILE A 77 7.55 -5.01 21.75
C ILE A 77 6.29 -5.66 21.15
N PRO A 78 5.43 -6.36 21.92
CA PRO A 78 4.22 -6.98 21.35
C PRO A 78 3.25 -5.97 20.73
N VAL A 79 3.21 -4.73 21.24
CA VAL A 79 2.36 -3.65 20.71
C VAL A 79 2.88 -3.21 19.33
N TYR A 80 4.19 -2.94 19.21
CA TYR A 80 4.81 -2.57 17.94
C TYR A 80 4.74 -3.69 16.90
N VAL A 81 4.97 -4.94 17.32
CA VAL A 81 4.81 -6.10 16.41
C VAL A 81 3.38 -6.17 15.89
N ARG A 82 2.37 -6.11 16.78
CA ARG A 82 0.95 -6.18 16.39
C ARG A 82 0.58 -5.04 15.45
N GLY A 83 0.96 -3.81 15.79
CA GLY A 83 0.63 -2.65 14.97
C GLY A 83 1.31 -2.70 13.61
N ALA A 84 2.56 -3.16 13.53
CA ALA A 84 3.28 -3.25 12.26
C ALA A 84 2.70 -4.36 11.38
N THR A 85 2.35 -5.51 11.96
CA THR A 85 1.70 -6.59 11.20
C THR A 85 0.29 -6.20 10.72
N ASN A 86 -0.45 -5.42 11.51
CA ASN A 86 -1.76 -4.89 11.12
C ASN A 86 -1.65 -3.85 9.99
N ARG A 87 -0.61 -3.00 10.00
CA ARG A 87 -0.35 -2.07 8.89
C ARG A 87 -0.01 -2.79 7.59
N LEU A 88 0.78 -3.86 7.64
CA LEU A 88 1.02 -4.70 6.47
C LEU A 88 -0.27 -5.38 5.95
N GLU A 89 -1.13 -5.84 6.85
CA GLU A 89 -2.40 -6.45 6.47
C GLU A 89 -3.37 -5.46 5.84
N THR A 90 -3.50 -4.27 6.42
CA THR A 90 -4.32 -3.19 5.84
C THR A 90 -3.79 -2.75 4.49
N ARG A 91 -2.47 -2.62 4.31
CA ARG A 91 -1.88 -2.32 3.00
C ARG A 91 -2.13 -3.42 1.98
N TRP A 92 -2.04 -4.68 2.38
CA TRP A 92 -2.39 -5.80 1.50
C TRP A 92 -3.83 -5.67 0.97
N ARG A 93 -4.80 -5.40 1.86
CA ARG A 93 -6.21 -5.22 1.50
C ARG A 93 -6.43 -3.98 0.62
N ILE A 94 -5.68 -2.90 0.83
CA ILE A 94 -5.69 -1.71 -0.03
C ILE A 94 -5.24 -2.07 -1.45
N VAL A 95 -4.11 -2.76 -1.59
CA VAL A 95 -3.57 -3.19 -2.89
C VAL A 95 -4.55 -4.12 -3.59
N GLU A 96 -5.11 -5.11 -2.86
CA GLU A 96 -6.10 -6.04 -3.40
C GLU A 96 -7.35 -5.34 -3.93
N PHE A 97 -7.89 -4.35 -3.20
CA PHE A 97 -9.02 -3.55 -3.67
C PHE A 97 -8.68 -2.80 -4.95
N LEU A 98 -7.54 -2.12 -4.99
CA LEU A 98 -7.10 -1.34 -6.15
C LEU A 98 -6.85 -2.22 -7.38
N GLU A 99 -6.25 -3.40 -7.20
CA GLU A 99 -6.03 -4.38 -8.27
C GLU A 99 -7.34 -4.98 -8.78
N ASN A 100 -8.30 -5.24 -7.89
CA ASN A 100 -9.63 -5.69 -8.28
C ASN A 100 -10.36 -4.62 -9.12
N LEU A 101 -10.25 -3.35 -8.71
CA LEU A 101 -10.79 -2.24 -9.47
C LEU A 101 -10.15 -2.15 -10.86
N LEU A 102 -8.82 -2.19 -10.96
CA LEU A 102 -8.11 -2.24 -12.26
C LEU A 102 -8.56 -3.44 -13.11
N SER A 103 -8.71 -4.62 -12.51
CA SER A 103 -9.17 -5.83 -13.19
C SER A 103 -10.57 -5.65 -13.80
N LYS A 104 -11.48 -4.97 -13.11
CA LYS A 104 -12.83 -4.61 -13.61
C LYS A 104 -12.79 -3.56 -14.72
N MET A 105 -11.83 -2.64 -14.70
CA MET A 105 -11.63 -1.64 -15.77
C MET A 105 -11.05 -2.25 -17.04
N LYS A 106 -10.15 -3.24 -16.91
CA LYS A 106 -9.41 -3.88 -18.01
C LYS A 106 -10.26 -4.34 -19.21
N PRO A 107 -11.44 -4.97 -19.06
CA PRO A 107 -12.26 -5.36 -20.21
C PRO A 107 -13.04 -4.20 -20.86
N ILE A 108 -13.10 -3.02 -20.23
CA ILE A 108 -13.89 -1.87 -20.69
C ILE A 108 -13.04 -0.92 -21.56
N VAL A 109 -11.81 -0.63 -21.11
CA VAL A 109 -10.92 0.34 -21.76
C VAL A 109 -9.98 -0.32 -22.77
N ASP A 110 -9.42 0.47 -23.70
CA ASP A 110 -8.41 -0.08 -24.62
C ASP A 110 -7.13 -0.46 -23.88
N TYR A 111 -6.40 -1.46 -24.39
CA TYR A 111 -5.22 -2.00 -23.70
C TYR A 111 -4.16 -0.93 -23.40
N VAL A 112 -3.93 0.00 -24.33
CA VAL A 112 -2.96 1.09 -24.14
C VAL A 112 -3.41 2.02 -23.01
N GLU A 113 -4.67 2.45 -23.02
CA GLU A 113 -5.26 3.30 -21.98
C GLU A 113 -5.21 2.59 -20.62
N TYR A 114 -5.52 1.29 -20.56
CA TYR A 114 -5.40 0.48 -19.35
C TYR A 114 -3.98 0.49 -18.78
N GLN A 115 -2.96 0.29 -19.63
CA GLN A 115 -1.56 0.32 -19.19
C GLN A 115 -1.21 1.68 -18.57
N GLU A 116 -1.66 2.77 -19.18
CA GLU A 116 -1.41 4.11 -18.68
C GLU A 116 -2.13 4.41 -17.35
N ILE A 117 -3.39 3.98 -17.22
CA ILE A 117 -4.19 4.14 -15.99
C ILE A 117 -3.54 3.36 -14.83
N SER A 118 -3.13 2.12 -15.09
CA SER A 118 -2.44 1.27 -14.12
C SER A 118 -1.09 1.85 -13.72
N ALA A 119 -0.29 2.32 -14.69
CA ALA A 119 1.00 2.96 -14.42
C ALA A 119 0.83 4.23 -13.59
N SER A 120 -0.18 5.05 -13.89
CA SER A 120 -0.50 6.26 -13.11
C SER A 120 -0.85 5.93 -11.66
N LEU A 121 -1.69 4.91 -11.42
CA LEU A 121 -2.04 4.47 -10.06
C LEU A 121 -0.80 4.19 -9.21
N TRP A 122 0.09 3.33 -9.72
CA TRP A 122 1.25 2.90 -8.97
C TRP A 122 2.31 3.99 -8.86
N SER A 123 2.40 4.89 -9.85
CA SER A 123 3.25 6.08 -9.75
C SER A 123 2.78 7.02 -8.64
N MET A 124 1.48 7.32 -8.57
CA MET A 124 0.90 8.14 -7.50
C MET A 124 1.03 7.48 -6.12
N ASP A 125 0.85 6.15 -6.04
CA ASP A 125 1.05 5.39 -4.80
C ASP A 125 2.47 5.56 -4.26
N GLN A 126 3.48 5.44 -5.12
CA GLN A 126 4.88 5.68 -4.74
C GLN A 126 5.13 7.14 -4.36
N ALA A 127 4.68 8.09 -5.18
CA ALA A 127 4.89 9.52 -4.95
C ALA A 127 4.27 9.99 -3.62
N ASN A 128 3.14 9.40 -3.22
CA ASN A 128 2.44 9.70 -1.99
C ASN A 128 2.78 8.73 -0.84
N LYS A 129 3.84 7.93 -0.99
CA LYS A 129 4.37 7.05 0.06
C LYS A 129 3.30 6.12 0.65
N GLN A 130 2.46 5.57 -0.23
CA GLN A 130 1.32 4.69 0.04
C GLN A 130 0.16 5.35 0.83
N ASN A 131 0.11 6.68 0.95
CA ASN A 131 -1.04 7.39 1.48
C ASN A 131 -2.15 7.51 0.43
N VAL A 132 -2.88 6.42 0.20
CA VAL A 132 -3.93 6.32 -0.84
C VAL A 132 -5.04 7.35 -0.67
N LEU A 133 -5.36 7.73 0.56
CA LEU A 133 -6.33 8.79 0.85
C LEU A 133 -5.95 10.13 0.20
N ALA A 134 -4.65 10.41 0.03
CA ALA A 134 -4.18 11.68 -0.52
C ALA A 134 -4.28 11.78 -2.05
N TYR A 135 -4.39 10.65 -2.77
CA TYR A 135 -4.34 10.65 -4.24
C TYR A 135 -5.48 9.89 -4.92
N TYR A 136 -6.29 9.11 -4.19
CA TYR A 136 -7.29 8.23 -4.82
C TYR A 136 -8.28 8.98 -5.72
N ASP A 137 -8.81 10.12 -5.27
CA ASP A 137 -9.75 10.92 -6.06
C ASP A 137 -9.08 11.57 -7.29
N ASP A 138 -7.84 12.04 -7.14
CA ASP A 138 -7.07 12.61 -8.25
C ASP A 138 -6.74 11.54 -9.29
N TRP A 139 -6.32 10.34 -8.85
CA TRP A 139 -6.10 9.20 -9.72
C TRP A 139 -7.38 8.79 -10.46
N LYS A 140 -8.52 8.71 -9.76
CA LYS A 140 -9.83 8.38 -10.36
C LYS A 140 -10.17 9.37 -11.49
N LYS A 141 -9.97 10.67 -11.25
CA LYS A 141 -10.19 11.70 -12.26
C LYS A 141 -9.26 11.53 -13.46
N GLU A 142 -7.96 11.35 -13.22
CA GLU A 142 -7.00 11.13 -14.31
C GLU A 142 -7.31 9.85 -15.10
N ALA A 143 -7.74 8.79 -14.42
CA ALA A 143 -8.10 7.54 -15.05
C ALA A 143 -9.29 7.70 -16.02
N ILE A 144 -10.29 8.50 -15.65
CA ILE A 144 -11.43 8.82 -16.52
C ILE A 144 -10.97 9.71 -17.70
N ASP A 145 -10.15 10.74 -17.44
CA ASP A 145 -9.68 11.68 -18.46
C ASP A 145 -8.79 11.02 -19.53
N LYS A 146 -8.09 9.92 -19.17
CA LYS A 146 -7.25 9.12 -20.08
C LYS A 146 -8.04 8.30 -21.10
N ILE A 147 -9.34 8.08 -20.88
CA ILE A 147 -10.15 7.24 -21.77
C ILE A 147 -10.70 8.10 -22.89
N SER A 148 -10.39 7.77 -24.14
CA SER A 148 -10.73 8.58 -25.31
C SER A 148 -12.22 8.49 -25.67
N SER A 149 -12.80 7.30 -25.53
CA SER A 149 -14.21 7.03 -25.86
C SER A 149 -15.16 7.55 -24.78
N ALA A 150 -16.15 8.36 -25.19
CA ALA A 150 -17.17 8.89 -24.29
C ALA A 150 -18.00 7.79 -23.61
N ASN A 151 -18.38 6.75 -24.36
CA ASN A 151 -19.16 5.63 -23.81
C ASN A 151 -18.35 4.86 -22.76
N LYS A 152 -17.07 4.58 -23.05
CA LYS A 152 -16.18 3.90 -22.10
C LYS A 152 -15.92 4.76 -20.85
N ARG A 153 -15.78 6.09 -20.99
CA ARG A 153 -15.71 7.01 -19.84
C ARG A 153 -16.94 6.90 -18.95
N GLN A 154 -18.13 6.86 -19.55
CA GLN A 154 -19.37 6.71 -18.80
C GLN A 154 -19.41 5.36 -18.06
N GLU A 155 -19.09 4.25 -18.73
CA GLU A 155 -19.04 2.91 -18.10
C GLU A 155 -18.06 2.86 -16.92
N ILE A 156 -16.88 3.47 -17.07
CA ILE A 156 -15.89 3.54 -15.98
C ILE A 156 -16.35 4.45 -14.84
N THR A 157 -17.03 5.56 -15.15
CA THR A 157 -17.62 6.44 -14.13
C THR A 157 -18.67 5.68 -13.31
N GLU A 158 -19.58 4.96 -13.99
CA GLU A 158 -20.60 4.11 -13.34
C GLU A 158 -19.96 2.98 -12.52
N LEU A 159 -18.85 2.40 -12.99
CA LEU A 159 -18.07 1.43 -12.22
C LEU A 159 -17.57 2.06 -10.90
N PHE A 160 -16.91 3.21 -10.95
CA PHE A 160 -16.45 3.89 -9.73
C PHE A 160 -17.62 4.17 -8.77
N GLU A 161 -18.71 4.76 -9.26
CA GLU A 161 -19.88 5.06 -8.43
C GLU A 161 -20.51 3.82 -7.78
N LYS A 162 -20.50 2.68 -8.48
CA LYS A 162 -20.99 1.40 -7.97
C LYS A 162 -20.05 0.86 -6.90
N GLU A 163 -18.76 0.84 -7.17
CA GLU A 163 -17.75 0.31 -6.24
C GLU A 163 -17.70 1.15 -4.96
N GLU A 164 -17.80 2.48 -5.05
CA GLU A 164 -17.80 3.40 -3.91
C GLU A 164 -19.05 3.25 -3.00
N LYS A 165 -20.10 2.57 -3.46
CA LYS A 165 -21.29 2.23 -2.66
C LYS A 165 -21.22 0.82 -2.06
N SER A 166 -20.17 0.04 -2.36
CA SER A 166 -20.02 -1.34 -1.90
C SER A 166 -19.50 -1.44 -0.46
N GLU A 167 -19.76 -2.58 0.19
CA GLU A 167 -19.16 -2.89 1.50
C GLU A 167 -17.62 -2.98 1.43
N ASP A 168 -17.09 -3.43 0.30
CA ASP A 168 -15.64 -3.49 0.04
C ASP A 168 -15.01 -2.10 0.09
N PHE A 169 -15.71 -1.07 -0.40
CA PHE A 169 -15.23 0.31 -0.32
C PHE A 169 -15.26 0.87 1.10
N VAL A 170 -16.25 0.50 1.91
CA VAL A 170 -16.27 0.84 3.34
C VAL A 170 -15.07 0.20 4.05
N ALA A 171 -14.79 -1.06 3.77
CA ALA A 171 -13.61 -1.75 4.30
C ALA A 171 -12.30 -1.10 3.82
N PHE A 172 -12.21 -0.75 2.53
CA PHE A 172 -11.10 -0.02 1.93
C PHE A 172 -10.85 1.30 2.65
N GLY A 173 -11.89 2.14 2.82
CA GLY A 173 -11.81 3.42 3.52
C GLY A 173 -11.28 3.28 4.95
N ASN A 174 -11.74 2.27 5.70
CA ASN A 174 -11.23 1.97 7.04
C ASN A 174 -9.74 1.55 7.03
N ASN A 175 -9.31 0.80 6.01
CA ASN A 175 -7.91 0.43 5.85
C ASN A 175 -7.03 1.65 5.54
N LEU A 176 -7.54 2.64 4.78
CA LEU A 176 -6.80 3.88 4.47
C LEU A 176 -6.38 4.63 5.72
N LEU A 177 -7.22 4.65 6.76
CA LEU A 177 -6.93 5.31 8.04
C LEU A 177 -5.68 4.75 8.72
N CYS A 178 -5.31 3.49 8.43
CA CYS A 178 -4.09 2.86 8.94
C CYS A 178 -2.82 3.32 8.21
N TRP A 179 -2.93 4.18 7.20
CA TRP A 179 -1.79 4.71 6.43
C TRP A 179 -1.75 6.24 6.38
N ILE A 180 -2.66 6.91 7.08
CA ILE A 180 -2.62 8.36 7.25
C ILE A 180 -1.40 8.71 8.10
N PRO A 181 -0.46 9.51 7.58
CA PRO A 181 0.68 9.95 8.36
C PRO A 181 0.27 11.03 9.38
N VAL A 182 1.09 11.21 10.41
CA VAL A 182 0.95 12.37 11.29
C VAL A 182 1.14 13.67 10.51
N ARG A 183 0.43 14.73 10.91
CA ARG A 183 0.52 16.05 10.24
C ARG A 183 1.98 16.51 10.19
N GLY A 184 2.44 16.88 9.00
CA GLY A 184 3.81 17.36 8.77
C GLY A 184 4.85 16.26 8.52
N PHE A 185 4.45 14.99 8.46
CA PHE A 185 5.36 13.91 8.04
C PHE A 185 5.77 14.10 6.57
N THR A 186 7.08 14.21 6.33
CA THR A 186 7.66 14.35 4.99
C THR A 186 8.46 13.12 4.55
N GLY A 187 8.51 12.05 5.35
CA GLY A 187 9.39 10.88 5.16
C GLY A 187 10.28 10.62 6.37
N CYS A 188 11.06 9.52 6.36
CA CYS A 188 12.03 9.23 7.44
C CYS A 188 13.46 9.66 7.16
N PHE A 189 13.83 9.91 5.90
CA PHE A 189 15.17 10.30 5.47
C PHE A 189 15.08 10.97 4.10
#